data_AF-A0AAU5YWX6-F1
#
_entry.id   AF-A0AAU5YWX6-F1
#
_cell.length_a   1.000
_cell.length_b   1.000
_cell.length_c   1.000
_cell.angle_alpha   90.00
_cell.angle_beta   90.00
_cell.angle_gamma   90.00
#
_symmetry.space_group_name_H-M   'P 1'
#
loop_
_entity.id
_entity.type
_entity.pdbx_description
1 polymer ?
#
loop_
_entity_poly.entity_id
_entity_poly.type
_entity_poly.pdbx_seq_one_letter_code
_entity_poly.pdbx_strand_id
1 'polypeptide(L)'
;MSKRYTAEFKRDAVALALSSEKTVTEVARDLGVSPEGLRGWVKQAKVDRGEGPAGALTTAEREELVRLRRKVREQEATIEVLGKATAFFAQDKMR
;
A
#
# COMPACT_ATOMS: atom_id res chain seq x y z
N MET A 1 18.99 -1.94 -8.69
CA MET A 1 17.71 -1.78 -9.43
C MET A 1 16.74 -2.82 -8.89
N SER A 2 15.55 -2.44 -8.41
CA SER A 2 14.59 -3.39 -7.84
C SER A 2 13.89 -4.17 -8.96
N LYS A 3 14.03 -5.49 -9.00
CA LYS A 3 13.24 -6.34 -9.90
C LYS A 3 11.77 -6.21 -9.53
N ARG A 4 10.93 -5.80 -10.49
CA ARG A 4 9.47 -5.76 -10.33
C ARG A 4 8.91 -7.13 -10.72
N TYR A 5 8.25 -7.78 -9.76
CA TYR A 5 7.50 -9.01 -9.99
C TYR A 5 6.02 -8.69 -10.18
N THR A 6 5.35 -9.45 -11.05
CA THR A 6 3.91 -9.35 -11.26
C THR A 6 3.15 -9.75 -9.99
N ALA A 7 1.91 -9.28 -9.86
CA ALA A 7 1.05 -9.66 -8.73
C ALA A 7 0.81 -11.18 -8.70
N GLU A 8 0.59 -11.77 -9.88
CA GLU A 8 0.43 -13.22 -10.04
C GLU A 8 1.64 -14.00 -9.55
N PHE A 9 2.85 -13.65 -10.01
CA PHE A 9 4.08 -14.30 -9.56
C PHE A 9 4.24 -14.21 -8.04
N LYS A 10 3.94 -13.06 -7.43
CA LYS A 10 4.01 -12.92 -5.97
C LYS A 10 3.01 -13.81 -5.25
N ARG A 11 1.77 -13.93 -5.77
CA ARG A 11 0.75 -14.82 -5.20
C ARG A 11 1.22 -16.27 -5.26
N ASP A 12 1.71 -16.72 -6.41
CA ASP A 12 2.15 -18.10 -6.60
C ASP A 12 3.38 -18.42 -5.77
N ALA A 13 4.34 -17.50 -5.69
CA ALA A 13 5.52 -17.63 -4.83
C ALA A 13 5.15 -17.74 -3.35
N VAL A 14 4.17 -16.96 -2.89
CA VAL A 14 3.64 -17.04 -1.52
C VAL A 14 2.89 -18.35 -1.31
N ALA A 15 2.06 -18.77 -2.25
CA ALA A 15 1.33 -20.04 -2.17
C ALA A 15 2.30 -21.21 -2.05
N LEU A 16 3.32 -21.26 -2.90
CA LEU A 16 4.38 -22.27 -2.86
C LEU A 16 5.12 -22.25 -1.51
N ALA A 17 5.51 -21.06 -1.02
CA ALA A 17 6.21 -20.92 0.25
C ALA A 17 5.37 -21.33 1.47
N LEU A 18 4.04 -21.28 1.38
CA LEU A 18 3.11 -21.69 2.44
C LEU A 18 2.73 -23.17 2.38
N SER A 19 2.75 -23.78 1.19
CA SER A 19 2.34 -25.17 0.99
C SER A 19 3.50 -26.16 0.95
N SER A 20 4.74 -25.72 0.71
CA SER A 20 5.90 -26.60 0.62
C SER A 20 6.47 -26.97 2.00
N GLU A 21 7.12 -28.12 2.10
CA GLU A 21 7.96 -28.48 3.27
C GLU A 21 9.30 -27.71 3.31
N LYS A 22 9.64 -27.00 2.24
CA LYS A 22 10.86 -26.18 2.14
C LYS A 22 10.73 -24.91 2.98
N THR A 23 11.86 -24.44 3.48
CA THR A 23 11.93 -23.13 4.13
C THR A 23 11.71 -22.00 3.10
N VAL A 24 11.22 -20.85 3.56
CA VAL A 24 11.06 -19.64 2.71
C VAL A 24 12.37 -19.26 2.02
N THR A 25 13.52 -19.50 2.65
CA THR A 25 14.84 -19.21 2.06
C THR A 25 15.16 -20.13 0.89
N GLU A 26 14.83 -21.42 0.98
CA GLU A 26 15.03 -22.38 -0.10
C GLU A 26 14.10 -22.08 -1.27
N VAL A 27 12.81 -21.84 -1.00
CA VAL A 27 11.85 -21.44 -2.04
C VAL A 27 12.30 -20.15 -2.73
N ALA A 28 12.78 -19.16 -1.98
CA ALA A 28 13.31 -17.94 -2.57
C ALA A 28 14.51 -18.18 -3.50
N ARG A 29 15.42 -19.09 -3.10
CA ARG A 29 16.57 -19.48 -3.92
C ARG A 29 16.12 -20.16 -5.22
N ASP A 30 15.20 -21.11 -5.13
CA ASP A 30 14.66 -21.84 -6.28
C ASP A 30 13.96 -20.89 -7.27
N LEU A 31 13.25 -19.88 -6.76
CA LEU A 31 12.56 -18.88 -7.57
C LEU A 31 13.46 -17.72 -8.04
N GLY A 32 14.72 -17.67 -7.61
CA GLY A 32 15.66 -16.59 -7.95
C GLY A 32 15.27 -15.21 -7.40
N VAL A 33 14.56 -15.17 -6.26
CA VAL A 33 14.14 -13.95 -5.58
C VAL A 33 14.89 -13.74 -4.27
N SER A 34 14.84 -12.53 -3.70
CA SER A 34 15.48 -12.29 -2.40
C SER A 34 14.70 -13.02 -1.28
N PRO A 35 15.37 -13.74 -0.36
CA PRO A 35 14.71 -14.41 0.76
C PRO A 35 13.93 -13.45 1.67
N GLU A 36 14.45 -12.24 1.86
CA GLU A 36 13.76 -11.19 2.63
C GLU A 36 12.52 -10.68 1.91
N GLY A 37 12.59 -10.52 0.58
CA GLY A 37 11.43 -10.12 -0.23
C GLY A 37 10.29 -11.13 -0.14
N LEU A 38 10.62 -12.42 -0.29
CA LEU A 38 9.62 -13.49 -0.17
C LEU A 38 9.04 -13.58 1.24
N ARG A 39 9.87 -13.45 2.29
CA ARG A 39 9.38 -13.37 3.69
C ARG A 39 8.42 -12.20 3.88
N GLY A 40 8.71 -11.04 3.29
CA GLY A 40 7.82 -9.89 3.30
C GLY A 40 6.46 -10.18 2.66
N TRP A 41 6.45 -10.83 1.49
CA TRP A 41 5.21 -11.20 0.82
C TRP A 41 4.40 -12.22 1.62
N VAL A 42 5.05 -13.25 2.19
CA VAL A 42 4.40 -14.23 3.05
C VAL A 42 3.80 -13.58 4.29
N LYS A 43 4.53 -12.65 4.92
CA LYS A 43 4.04 -11.89 6.07
C LYS A 43 2.81 -11.05 5.72
N GLN A 44 2.85 -10.32 4.60
CA GLN A 44 1.70 -9.52 4.17
C GLN A 44 0.50 -10.40 3.84
N ALA A 45 0.71 -11.55 3.19
CA ALA A 45 -0.38 -12.49 2.91
C ALA A 45 -1.04 -13.07 4.18
N LYS A 46 -0.26 -13.29 5.25
CA LYS A 46 -0.82 -13.64 6.57
C LYS A 46 -1.66 -12.50 7.15
N VAL A 47 -1.16 -11.26 7.08
CA VAL A 47 -1.93 -10.07 7.50
C VAL A 47 -3.24 -9.96 6.71
N ASP A 48 -3.19 -10.15 5.39
CA ASP A 48 -4.36 -10.08 4.50
C ASP A 48 -5.41 -11.17 4.82
N ARG A 49 -5.02 -12.27 5.48
CA ARG A 49 -5.92 -13.31 6.01
C ARG A 49 -6.38 -13.08 7.46
N GLY A 50 -5.99 -11.98 8.09
CA GLY A 50 -6.31 -11.69 9.49
C GLY A 50 -5.39 -12.38 10.51
N GLU A 51 -4.30 -13.02 10.07
CA GLU A 51 -3.29 -13.67 10.93
C GLU A 51 -2.16 -12.70 11.32
N GLY A 52 -2.36 -11.40 11.08
CA GLY A 52 -1.38 -10.35 11.36
C GLY A 52 -1.31 -9.94 12.84
N PRO A 53 -0.22 -9.28 13.27
CA PRO A 53 -0.20 -8.64 14.57
C PRO A 53 -1.24 -7.50 14.63
N ALA A 54 -1.69 -7.16 15.84
CA ALA A 54 -2.64 -6.07 16.05
C ALA A 54 -2.15 -4.76 15.40
N GLY A 55 -3.05 -4.09 14.67
CA GLY A 55 -2.75 -2.85 13.95
C GLY A 55 -2.01 -3.04 12.62
N ALA A 56 -1.72 -4.26 12.19
CA ALA A 56 -1.22 -4.50 10.84
C ALA A 56 -2.31 -4.28 9.80
N LEU A 57 -2.09 -3.32 8.90
CA LEU A 57 -2.99 -3.08 7.77
C LEU A 57 -2.81 -4.14 6.68
N THR A 58 -3.94 -4.67 6.23
CA THR A 58 -4.04 -5.44 4.99
C THR A 58 -3.63 -4.59 3.78
N THR A 59 -3.33 -5.26 2.67
CA THR A 59 -3.01 -4.61 1.40
C THR A 59 -4.13 -3.66 0.98
N ALA A 60 -5.39 -4.09 1.07
CA ALA A 60 -6.56 -3.29 0.72
C ALA A 60 -6.73 -2.06 1.64
N GLU A 61 -6.56 -2.23 2.96
CA GLU A 61 -6.65 -1.10 3.90
C GLU A 61 -5.52 -0.07 3.67
N ARG A 62 -4.31 -0.51 3.33
CA ARG A 62 -3.22 0.43 2.97
C ARG A 62 -3.54 1.20 1.70
N GLU A 63 -4.05 0.54 0.67
CA GLU A 63 -4.43 1.18 -0.58
C GLU A 63 -5.54 2.22 -0.35
N GLU A 64 -6.55 1.87 0.43
CA GLU A 64 -7.63 2.78 0.80
C GLU A 64 -7.10 3.97 1.63
N LEU A 65 -6.22 3.73 2.59
CA LEU A 65 -5.60 4.80 3.38
C LEU A 65 -4.82 5.78 2.50
N VAL A 66 -4.08 5.28 1.51
CA VAL A 66 -3.36 6.12 0.55
C VAL A 66 -4.34 6.94 -0.30
N ARG A 67 -5.41 6.32 -0.81
CA ARG A 67 -6.45 6.98 -1.58
C ARG A 67 -7.14 8.09 -0.79
N LEU A 68 -7.52 7.81 0.46
CA LEU A 68 -8.16 8.79 1.34
C LEU A 68 -7.23 9.95 1.67
N ARG A 69 -5.96 9.68 2.00
CA ARG A 69 -4.97 10.74 2.24
C ARG A 69 -4.77 11.65 1.03
N ARG A 70 -4.79 11.08 -0.18
CA ARG A 70 -4.75 11.87 -1.42
C ARG A 70 -6.00 12.74 -1.55
N LYS A 71 -7.19 12.16 -1.35
CA LYS A 71 -8.46 12.90 -1.43
C LYS A 71 -8.52 14.05 -0.42
N VAL A 72 -8.05 13.83 0.81
CA VAL A 72 -7.99 14.89 1.84
C VAL A 72 -7.13 16.05 1.36
N ARG A 73 -5.93 15.79 0.82
CA ARG A 73 -5.07 16.86 0.28
C ARG A 73 -5.73 17.64 -0.86
N GLU A 74 -6.41 16.94 -1.77
CA GLU A 74 -7.13 17.56 -2.88
C GLU A 74 -8.29 18.45 -2.37
N GLN A 75 -8.99 18.00 -1.33
CA GLN A 75 -10.05 18.77 -0.67
C GLN A 75 -9.50 20.01 0.05
N GLU A 76 -8.40 19.86 0.81
CA GLU A 76 -7.73 20.96 1.50
C GLU A 76 -7.29 22.05 0.51
N ALA A 77 -6.67 21.66 -0.61
CA ALA A 77 -6.29 22.60 -1.66
C ALA A 77 -7.51 23.33 -2.27
N THR A 78 -8.62 22.61 -2.47
CA THR A 78 -9.87 23.21 -2.98
C THR A 78 -10.44 24.22 -1.99
N ILE A 79 -10.47 23.88 -0.71
CA ILE A 79 -10.94 24.77 0.36
C ILE A 79 -10.08 26.03 0.42
N GLU A 80 -8.76 25.90 0.28
CA GLU A 80 -7.83 27.04 0.27
C GLU A 80 -8.14 28.00 -0.89
N VAL A 81 -8.33 27.48 -2.11
CA VAL A 81 -8.66 28.30 -3.29
C VAL A 81 -10.00 29.01 -3.11
N LEU A 82 -11.02 28.29 -2.63
CA LEU A 82 -12.33 28.89 -2.36
C LEU A 82 -12.24 29.97 -1.28
N GLY A 83 -11.47 29.75 -0.21
CA GLY A 83 -11.24 30.74 0.84
C GLY A 83 -10.54 32.00 0.33
N LYS A 84 -9.58 31.87 -0.58
CA LYS A 84 -8.93 33.02 -1.24
C LYS A 84 -9.92 33.78 -2.14
N ALA A 85 -10.74 33.07 -2.90
CA ALA A 85 -11.75 33.69 -3.75
C ALA A 85 -12.82 34.45 -2.94
N THR A 86 -13.33 33.86 -1.86
CA THR A 86 -14.31 34.53 -0.99
C THR A 86 -13.72 35.76 -0.32
N ALA A 87 -12.46 35.72 0.14
CA ALA A 87 -11.77 36.88 0.69
C ALA A 87 -11.61 38.00 -0.35
N PHE A 88 -11.21 37.66 -1.59
CA PHE A 88 -11.10 38.62 -2.68
C PHE A 88 -12.45 39.31 -2.98
N PHE A 89 -13.53 38.54 -3.13
CA PHE A 89 -14.86 39.11 -3.40
C PHE A 89 -15.40 39.92 -2.23
N ALA A 90 -15.09 39.57 -0.99
CA ALA A 90 -15.47 40.36 0.18
C ALA A 90 -14.75 41.72 0.20
N GLN A 91 -13.46 41.77 -0.16
CA GLN A 91 -12.70 43.01 -0.26
C GLN A 91 -13.18 43.91 -1.40
N ASP A 92 -13.52 43.34 -2.56
CA ASP A 92 -14.06 44.08 -3.71
C ASP A 92 -15.38 44.80 -3.38
N LYS A 93 -16.27 44.15 -2.61
CA LYS A 93 -17.54 44.77 -2.16
C LYS A 93 -17.37 45.89 -1.13
N MET A 94 -16.21 46.02 -0.49
CA MET A 94 -15.92 47.07 0.49
C MET A 94 -15.25 48.31 -0.13
N ARG A 95 -14.95 48.27 -1.42
CA ARG A 95 -14.31 49.36 -2.18
C ARG A 95 -15.35 50.17 -2.96
#